data_AF-A0A3M1EB61-F1
#
_entry.id   AF-A0A3M1EB61-F1
#
_cell.length_a   1.000
_cell.length_b   1.000
_cell.length_c   1.000
_cell.angle_alpha   90.00
_cell.angle_beta   90.00
_cell.angle_gamma   90.00
#
_symmetry.space_group_name_H-M   'P 1'
#
loop_
_entity.id
_entity.type
_entity.pdbx_description
1 polymer ?
#
loop_
_entity_poly.entity_id
_entity_poly.type
_entity_poly.pdbx_seq_one_letter_code
_entity_poly.pdbx_strand_id
1 'polypeptide(L)'
;MSQSPNLQSPVSGTIVASTTRKRKKVNLPLAQFTAIVVLSISLFLIVDFGRRAATGYRIHREEKRLAAELEQLQQEHAALEERRAYVQSDAYVEEVARNELKWSRPGETVIVVLATPQAAPPTARPARSFLLPPPQV
;
A
#
# COMPACT_ATOMS: atom_id res chain seq x y z
N MET A 1 -82.09 77.91 24.52
CA MET A 1 -82.04 77.48 23.10
C MET A 1 -80.84 76.58 22.91
N SER A 2 -81.07 75.40 22.29
CA SER A 2 -80.10 74.36 21.85
C SER A 2 -79.17 73.78 22.92
N GLN A 3 -79.35 72.57 23.46
CA GLN A 3 -79.39 71.25 22.80
C GLN A 3 -78.37 71.06 21.68
N SER A 4 -77.30 70.31 21.99
CA SER A 4 -76.96 69.04 21.31
C SER A 4 -75.93 68.24 22.12
N PRO A 5 -76.27 67.02 22.58
CA PRO A 5 -75.32 66.00 23.01
C PRO A 5 -74.86 65.17 21.80
N ASN A 6 -73.67 64.59 21.81
CA ASN A 6 -73.33 63.57 20.81
C ASN A 6 -72.46 62.44 21.37
N LEU A 7 -72.66 61.28 20.76
CA LEU A 7 -72.73 59.93 21.30
C LEU A 7 -71.38 59.23 21.39
N GLN A 8 -71.42 58.15 22.17
CA GLN A 8 -70.41 57.12 22.38
C GLN A 8 -69.99 56.34 21.11
N SER A 9 -68.72 55.88 21.17
CA SER A 9 -68.19 54.55 20.74
C SER A 9 -67.97 54.32 19.22
N PRO A 10 -67.04 53.42 18.77
CA PRO A 10 -66.77 52.08 19.32
C PRO A 10 -65.29 51.62 19.43
N VAL A 11 -65.18 50.49 20.15
CA VAL A 11 -64.05 49.57 20.34
C VAL A 11 -63.47 49.06 19.01
N SER A 12 -62.14 49.02 18.92
CA SER A 12 -61.34 48.20 17.99
C SER A 12 -59.96 48.08 18.68
N GLY A 13 -59.53 46.94 19.19
CA GLY A 13 -59.24 45.75 18.43
C GLY A 13 -57.73 45.62 18.28
N THR A 14 -57.20 44.50 18.78
CA THR A 14 -56.24 43.64 18.07
C THR A 14 -54.73 43.99 18.04
N ILE A 15 -53.95 43.04 18.60
CA ILE A 15 -52.69 42.38 18.15
C ILE A 15 -51.32 43.10 18.23
N VAL A 16 -50.44 42.47 19.00
CA VAL A 16 -48.99 42.23 18.81
C VAL A 16 -48.10 43.38 18.31
N ALA A 17 -47.29 43.92 19.21
CA ALA A 17 -46.03 44.55 18.83
C ALA A 17 -45.04 43.46 18.41
N SER A 18 -45.06 43.11 17.13
CA SER A 18 -44.09 42.22 16.51
C SER A 18 -42.78 42.97 16.19
N THR A 19 -41.68 42.28 16.47
CA THR A 19 -40.28 42.59 16.20
C THR A 19 -40.02 43.36 14.90
N THR A 20 -39.34 44.51 15.00
CA THR A 20 -38.70 45.16 13.84
C THR A 20 -37.21 45.39 14.10
N ARG A 21 -36.42 44.33 13.89
CA ARG A 21 -34.95 44.43 13.79
C ARG A 21 -34.61 45.16 12.48
N LYS A 22 -34.36 46.45 12.57
CA LYS A 22 -33.96 47.34 11.47
C LYS A 22 -32.76 46.75 10.74
N ARG A 23 -32.98 46.14 9.56
CA ARG A 23 -31.89 45.70 8.68
C ARG A 23 -31.12 46.94 8.23
N LYS A 24 -29.86 47.02 8.64
CA LYS A 24 -28.93 48.06 8.19
C LYS A 24 -28.82 47.94 6.67
N LYS A 25 -29.20 49.01 5.96
CA LYS A 25 -28.92 49.16 4.54
C LYS A 25 -27.41 49.26 4.40
N VAL A 26 -26.78 48.17 4.01
CA VAL A 26 -25.34 48.13 3.73
C VAL A 26 -25.14 48.97 2.47
N ASN A 27 -24.32 50.01 2.54
CA ASN A 27 -23.87 50.69 1.34
C ASN A 27 -22.99 49.69 0.58
N LEU A 28 -23.58 49.08 -0.45
CA LEU A 28 -23.09 47.88 -1.10
C LEU A 28 -21.77 48.02 -1.89
N PRO A 29 -21.24 49.18 -2.32
CA PRO A 29 -20.03 49.14 -3.16
C PRO A 29 -18.78 48.71 -2.38
N LEU A 30 -18.58 49.20 -1.15
CA LEU A 30 -17.39 48.85 -0.36
C LEU A 30 -17.51 47.46 0.25
N ALA A 31 -18.67 47.09 0.80
CA ALA A 31 -18.89 45.75 1.36
C ALA A 31 -18.84 44.65 0.29
N GLN A 32 -19.36 44.92 -0.91
CA GLN A 32 -19.25 43.99 -2.05
C GLN A 32 -17.81 43.88 -2.54
N PHE A 33 -17.06 44.99 -2.60
CA PHE A 33 -15.64 44.95 -2.91
C PHE A 33 -14.85 44.14 -1.88
N THR A 34 -15.07 44.37 -0.58
CA THR A 34 -14.45 43.57 0.49
C THR A 34 -14.83 42.09 0.39
N ALA A 35 -16.09 41.76 0.09
CA ALA A 35 -16.52 40.38 -0.08
C ALA A 35 -15.83 39.70 -1.28
N ILE A 36 -15.68 40.39 -2.41
CA ILE A 36 -14.96 39.89 -3.59
C ILE A 36 -13.48 39.66 -3.26
N VAL A 37 -12.85 40.60 -2.56
CA VAL A 37 -11.44 40.47 -2.13
C VAL A 37 -11.25 39.28 -1.20
N VAL A 38 -12.10 39.13 -0.18
CA VAL A 38 -12.03 37.99 0.76
C VAL A 38 -12.28 36.66 0.05
N LEU A 39 -13.24 36.62 -0.88
CA LEU A 39 -13.51 35.44 -1.68
C LEU A 39 -12.32 35.09 -2.58
N SER A 40 -11.74 36.08 -3.25
CA SER A 40 -10.55 35.90 -4.09
C SER A 40 -9.36 35.37 -3.29
N ILE A 41 -9.08 35.96 -2.12
CA ILE A 41 -8.03 35.50 -1.21
C ILE A 41 -8.32 34.06 -0.72
N SER A 42 -9.57 33.75 -0.38
CA SER A 42 -9.95 32.39 0.04
C SER A 42 -9.73 31.36 -1.07
N LEU A 43 -10.13 31.66 -2.31
CA LEU A 43 -9.88 30.78 -3.46
C LEU A 43 -8.37 30.63 -3.70
N PHE A 44 -7.61 31.72 -3.63
CA PHE A 44 -6.15 31.70 -3.76
C PHE A 44 -5.50 30.80 -2.70
N LEU A 45 -5.92 30.92 -1.44
CA LEU A 45 -5.41 30.08 -0.34
C LEU A 45 -5.77 28.60 -0.52
N ILE A 46 -6.98 28.27 -0.99
CA ILE A 46 -7.36 26.88 -1.26
C ILE A 46 -6.47 26.27 -2.35
N VAL A 47 -6.21 27.02 -3.43
CA VAL A 47 -5.35 26.56 -4.53
C VAL A 47 -3.88 26.46 -4.08
N ASP A 48 -3.37 27.45 -3.36
CA ASP A 48 -1.99 27.45 -2.86
C ASP A 48 -1.77 26.35 -1.80
N PHE A 49 -2.72 26.17 -0.88
CA PHE A 49 -2.69 25.10 0.11
C PHE A 49 -2.78 23.72 -0.56
N GLY A 50 -3.64 23.56 -1.57
CA GLY A 50 -3.71 22.33 -2.38
C GLY A 50 -2.39 22.03 -3.09
N ARG A 51 -1.74 23.06 -3.67
CA ARG A 51 -0.42 22.92 -4.31
C ARG A 51 0.68 22.60 -3.29
N ARG A 52 0.72 23.27 -2.14
CA ARG A 52 1.71 23.01 -1.07
C ARG A 52 1.52 21.64 -0.42
N ALA A 53 0.28 21.22 -0.18
CA ALA A 53 -0.05 19.88 0.32
C ALA A 53 0.38 18.79 -0.68
N ALA A 54 0.19 19.03 -1.98
CA ALA A 54 0.68 18.14 -3.03
C ALA A 54 2.21 18.06 -3.08
N THR A 55 2.92 19.18 -2.89
CA THR A 55 4.39 19.20 -2.84
C THR A 55 4.94 18.46 -1.61
N GLY A 56 4.34 18.64 -0.44
CA GLY A 56 4.74 17.91 0.77
C GLY A 56 4.57 16.39 0.64
N TYR A 57 3.52 15.94 -0.05
CA TYR A 57 3.28 14.52 -0.30
C TYR A 57 4.26 13.90 -1.30
N ARG A 58 4.75 14.69 -2.27
CA ARG A 58 5.74 14.23 -3.26
C ARG A 58 7.11 13.97 -2.64
N ILE A 59 7.56 14.84 -1.73
CA ILE A 59 8.87 14.71 -1.07
C ILE A 59 8.94 13.42 -0.23
N HIS A 60 7.89 13.12 0.55
CA HIS A 60 7.86 11.89 1.35
C HIS A 60 7.78 10.60 0.51
N ARG A 61 7.17 10.66 -0.68
CA ARG A 61 7.14 9.50 -1.59
C ARG A 61 8.49 9.26 -2.26
N GLU A 62 9.18 10.33 -2.63
CA GLU A 62 10.52 10.24 -3.22
C GLU A 62 11.52 9.70 -2.19
N GLU A 63 11.50 10.19 -0.94
CA GLU A 63 12.33 9.64 0.14
C GLU A 63 12.09 8.14 0.38
N LYS A 64 10.81 7.72 0.46
CA LYS A 64 10.47 6.30 0.64
C LYS A 64 10.91 5.43 -0.53
N ARG A 65 10.79 5.93 -1.76
CA ARG A 65 11.24 5.22 -2.95
C ARG A 65 12.76 5.07 -2.96
N LEU A 66 13.49 6.14 -2.69
CA LEU A 66 14.96 6.10 -2.64
C LEU A 66 15.46 5.18 -1.50
N ALA A 67 14.79 5.20 -0.34
CA ALA A 67 15.14 4.30 0.76
C ALA A 67 14.92 2.83 0.40
N ALA A 68 13.82 2.49 -0.27
CA ALA A 68 13.55 1.13 -0.73
C ALA A 68 14.57 0.68 -1.79
N GLU A 69 14.95 1.56 -2.71
CA GLU A 69 15.94 1.28 -3.75
C GLU A 69 17.33 1.06 -3.15
N LEU A 70 17.71 1.83 -2.12
CA LEU A 70 18.96 1.61 -1.37
C LEU A 70 18.96 0.28 -0.62
N GLU A 71 17.85 -0.09 0.02
CA GLU A 71 17.76 -1.37 0.74
C GLU A 71 17.89 -2.56 -0.22
N GLN A 72 17.22 -2.52 -1.37
CA GLN A 72 17.37 -3.55 -2.41
C GLN A 72 18.81 -3.65 -2.89
N LEU A 73 19.44 -2.52 -3.21
CA LEU A 73 20.79 -2.51 -3.73
C LEU A 73 21.82 -3.00 -2.71
N GLN A 74 21.61 -2.72 -1.42
CA GLN A 74 22.46 -3.23 -0.33
C GLN A 74 22.33 -4.75 -0.17
N GLN A 75 21.10 -5.29 -0.27
CA GLN A 75 20.86 -6.73 -0.22
C GLN A 75 21.53 -7.44 -1.41
N GLU A 76 21.39 -6.89 -2.61
CA GLU A 76 22.05 -7.41 -3.80
C GLU A 76 23.57 -7.38 -3.67
N HIS A 77 24.12 -6.27 -3.19
CA HIS A 77 25.55 -6.14 -2.97
C HIS A 77 26.07 -7.16 -1.95
N ALA A 78 25.37 -7.36 -0.84
CA ALA A 78 25.74 -8.35 0.17
C ALA A 78 25.71 -9.78 -0.39
N ALA A 79 24.67 -10.13 -1.15
CA ALA A 79 24.56 -11.45 -1.78
C ALA A 79 25.67 -11.69 -2.81
N LEU A 80 26.03 -10.66 -3.59
CA LEU A 80 27.13 -10.74 -4.56
C LEU A 80 28.49 -10.87 -3.88
N GLU A 81 28.74 -10.15 -2.78
CA GLU A 81 29.97 -10.29 -2.01
C GLU A 81 30.09 -11.69 -1.37
N GLU A 82 28.99 -12.23 -0.83
CA GLU A 82 28.97 -13.60 -0.31
C GLU A 82 29.27 -14.62 -1.41
N ARG A 83 28.62 -14.48 -2.58
CA ARG A 83 28.88 -15.36 -3.72
C ARG A 83 30.32 -15.25 -4.21
N ARG A 84 30.85 -14.04 -4.24
CA ARG A 84 32.25 -13.76 -4.61
C ARG A 84 33.21 -14.43 -3.64
N ALA A 85 32.95 -14.37 -2.34
CA ALA A 85 33.75 -15.03 -1.32
C ALA A 85 33.69 -16.56 -1.46
N TYR A 86 32.51 -17.13 -1.70
CA TYR A 86 32.33 -18.57 -1.93
C TYR A 86 33.15 -19.06 -3.13
N VAL A 87 33.03 -18.39 -4.28
CA VAL A 87 33.75 -18.77 -5.50
C VAL A 87 35.27 -18.66 -5.36
N GLN A 88 35.76 -17.76 -4.50
CA GLN A 88 37.20 -17.63 -4.20
C GLN A 88 37.69 -18.64 -3.17
N SER A 89 36.81 -19.42 -2.55
CA SER A 89 37.17 -20.37 -1.50
C SER A 89 37.67 -21.71 -2.07
N ASP A 90 38.50 -22.40 -1.28
CA ASP A 90 38.98 -23.75 -1.61
C ASP A 90 37.83 -24.78 -1.73
N ALA A 91 36.72 -24.55 -1.02
CA ALA A 91 35.54 -25.42 -1.09
C ALA A 91 34.93 -25.42 -2.49
N TYR A 92 34.87 -24.25 -3.15
CA TYR A 92 34.41 -24.16 -4.53
C TYR A 92 35.39 -24.84 -5.50
N VAL A 93 36.70 -24.69 -5.28
CA VAL A 93 37.73 -25.38 -6.07
C VAL A 93 37.56 -26.90 -5.96
N GLU A 94 37.32 -27.41 -4.76
CA GLU A 94 37.09 -28.84 -4.54
C GLU A 94 35.79 -29.33 -5.19
N GLU A 95 34.70 -28.55 -5.09
CA GLU A 95 33.43 -28.85 -5.73
C GLU A 95 33.61 -28.98 -7.26
N VAL A 96 34.24 -28.00 -7.89
CA VAL A 96 34.53 -28.01 -9.34
C VAL A 96 35.46 -29.16 -9.70
N ALA A 97 36.53 -29.38 -8.91
CA ALA A 97 37.47 -30.47 -9.14
C ALA A 97 36.76 -31.84 -9.13
N ARG A 98 35.86 -32.09 -8.17
CA ARG A 98 35.14 -33.37 -8.06
C ARG A 98 33.99 -33.51 -9.05
N ASN A 99 33.22 -32.45 -9.25
CA ASN A 99 31.97 -32.52 -10.00
C ASN A 99 32.19 -32.37 -11.50
N GLU A 100 33.02 -31.41 -11.91
CA GLU A 100 33.24 -31.09 -13.32
C GLU A 100 34.47 -31.81 -13.86
N LEU A 101 35.59 -31.74 -13.14
CA LEU A 101 36.88 -32.27 -13.62
C LEU A 101 37.10 -33.75 -13.26
N LYS A 102 36.30 -34.32 -12.34
CA LYS A 102 36.46 -35.68 -11.80
C LYS A 102 37.87 -35.92 -11.22
N TRP A 103 38.50 -34.86 -10.73
CA TRP A 103 39.79 -34.89 -10.07
C TRP A 103 39.66 -35.28 -8.59
N SER A 104 40.74 -35.80 -8.04
CA SER A 104 40.87 -36.16 -6.61
C SER A 104 42.12 -35.51 -6.04
N ARG A 105 42.19 -35.35 -4.70
CA ARG A 105 43.39 -34.76 -4.09
C ARG A 105 44.59 -35.70 -4.23
N PRO A 106 45.82 -35.17 -4.17
CA PRO A 106 47.01 -36.01 -4.10
C PRO A 106 46.90 -37.03 -2.95
N GLY A 107 46.97 -38.33 -3.28
CA GLY A 107 46.85 -39.44 -2.33
C GLY A 107 45.45 -40.06 -2.19
N GLU A 108 44.42 -39.50 -2.84
CA GLU A 108 43.07 -40.10 -2.91
C GLU A 108 42.98 -41.12 -4.08
N THR A 109 42.12 -42.15 -3.97
CA THR A 109 41.88 -43.15 -5.02
C THR A 109 40.52 -42.93 -5.68
N VAL A 110 40.49 -42.69 -6.99
CA VAL A 110 39.25 -42.52 -7.77
C VAL A 110 38.63 -43.90 -8.04
N ILE A 111 37.39 -44.12 -7.57
CA ILE A 111 36.63 -45.35 -7.84
C ILE A 111 35.62 -45.08 -8.95
N VAL A 112 35.70 -45.84 -10.05
CA VAL A 112 34.72 -45.80 -11.14
C VAL A 112 33.80 -47.01 -11.02
N VAL A 113 32.51 -46.77 -10.77
CA VAL A 113 31.51 -47.84 -10.80
C VAL A 113 31.18 -48.16 -12.25
N LEU A 114 31.71 -49.28 -12.74
CA LEU A 114 31.28 -49.85 -14.01
C LEU A 114 29.90 -50.47 -13.81
N ALA A 115 28.92 -50.08 -14.63
CA ALA A 115 27.66 -50.79 -14.67
C ALA A 115 27.96 -52.25 -15.04
N THR A 116 27.81 -53.15 -14.07
CA THR A 116 27.83 -54.58 -14.37
C THR A 116 26.64 -54.83 -15.29
N PRO A 117 26.80 -55.58 -16.40
CA PRO A 117 25.66 -55.99 -17.20
C PRO A 117 24.63 -56.58 -16.25
N GLN A 118 23.45 -55.97 -16.18
CA GLN A 118 22.34 -56.45 -15.38
C GLN A 118 22.11 -57.90 -15.76
N ALA A 119 22.57 -58.85 -14.93
CA ALA A 119 22.13 -60.22 -15.05
C ALA A 119 20.61 -60.16 -14.99
N ALA A 120 19.96 -60.69 -16.03
CA ALA A 120 18.52 -60.62 -16.21
C ALA A 120 17.82 -60.90 -14.87
N PRO A 121 16.79 -60.11 -14.50
CA PRO A 121 16.13 -60.27 -13.22
C PRO A 121 15.71 -61.73 -13.04
N PRO A 122 15.99 -62.37 -11.90
CA PRO A 122 15.56 -63.74 -11.67
C PRO A 122 14.05 -63.81 -11.87
N THR A 123 13.66 -64.67 -12.81
CA THR A 123 12.29 -64.98 -13.19
C THR A 123 11.39 -65.06 -11.94
N ALA A 124 10.34 -64.24 -11.95
CA ALA A 124 9.11 -64.34 -11.16
C ALA A 124 9.25 -64.99 -9.77
N ARG A 125 9.42 -64.15 -8.73
CA ARG A 125 8.95 -64.50 -7.39
C ARG A 125 7.43 -64.73 -7.50
N PRO A 126 6.89 -65.92 -7.17
CA PRO A 126 5.45 -66.15 -7.27
C PRO A 126 4.74 -65.12 -6.39
N ALA A 127 3.83 -64.36 -7.00
CA ALA A 127 2.98 -63.45 -6.28
C ALA A 127 2.22 -64.27 -5.24
N ARG A 128 2.46 -63.96 -3.95
CA ARG A 128 1.72 -64.55 -2.85
C ARG A 128 0.27 -64.09 -3.02
N SER A 129 -0.58 -64.97 -3.55
CA SER A 129 -2.01 -64.71 -3.68
C SER A 129 -2.55 -64.39 -2.30
N PHE A 130 -2.86 -63.11 -2.06
CA PHE A 130 -3.61 -62.71 -0.88
C PHE A 130 -5.00 -63.32 -1.01
N LEU A 131 -5.24 -64.38 -0.23
CA LEU A 131 -6.53 -65.04 -0.12
C LEU A 131 -7.44 -64.07 0.63
N LEU A 132 -8.28 -63.34 -0.12
CA LEU A 132 -9.28 -62.44 0.45
C LEU A 132 -10.23 -63.27 1.33
N PRO A 133 -10.43 -62.95 2.62
CA PRO A 133 -11.41 -63.65 3.44
C PRO A 133 -12.82 -63.40 2.85
N PRO A 134 -13.70 -64.42 2.85
CA PRO A 134 -15.04 -64.28 2.29
C PRO A 134 -15.84 -63.22 3.05
N PRO A 135 -16.73 -62.49 2.36
CA PRO A 135 -17.60 -61.51 3.00
C PRO A 135 -18.52 -62.23 3.98
N GLN A 136 -18.44 -61.84 5.25
CA GLN A 136 -19.36 -62.30 6.28
C GLN A 136 -20.73 -61.66 6.00
N VAL A 137 -21.72 -62.51 5.73
CA VAL A 137 -23.12 -62.14 5.48
C VAL A 137 -23.82 -61.87 6.80
#